data_AF-A0A8X7BXL8-F1
#
_entry.id   AF-A0A8X7BXL8-F1
#
_cell.length_a   1.000
_cell.length_b   1.000
_cell.length_c   1.000
_cell.angle_alpha   90.00
_cell.angle_beta   90.00
_cell.angle_gamma   90.00
#
_symmetry.space_group_name_H-M   'P 1'
#
loop_
_entity.id
_entity.type
_entity.pdbx_description
1 polymer ?
#
loop_
_entity_poly.entity_id
_entity_poly.type
_entity_poly.pdbx_seq_one_letter_code
_entity_poly.pdbx_strand_id
1 'polypeptide(L)'
;MPDIIDRFRLYPIGLSSDIEKAFLQLSIVPEHRDYLRFFLPTVKETKIYRHCRVVSGICSSQFQLSACIDHLLENSPARFDDVTQKLKHSFYVDNCVTGVSDIQEQENFIVKAIEVMAKGCFNLRGWESNFPGRYISRSSGVTSLLGLLWDLDKDALK
;
A
#
# COMPACT_ATOMS: atom_id res chain seq x y z
N MET A 1 10.71 -11.13 -0.08
CA MET A 1 9.54 -11.52 -0.89
C MET A 1 8.82 -12.77 -0.38
N PRO A 2 9.49 -13.88 0.02
CA PRO A 2 8.77 -15.10 0.43
C PRO A 2 7.79 -14.85 1.59
N ASP A 3 8.28 -14.15 2.61
CA ASP A 3 7.57 -13.94 3.88
C ASP A 3 6.17 -13.29 3.78
N ILE A 4 5.99 -12.25 2.96
CA ILE A 4 4.67 -11.61 2.85
C ILE A 4 3.64 -12.49 2.13
N ILE A 5 4.09 -13.25 1.13
CA ILE A 5 3.23 -14.21 0.42
C ILE A 5 2.88 -15.38 1.33
N ASP A 6 3.84 -15.86 2.11
CA ASP A 6 3.61 -16.94 3.08
C ASP A 6 2.54 -16.52 4.10
N ARG A 7 2.67 -15.32 4.70
CA ARG A 7 1.66 -14.77 5.63
C ARG A 7 0.29 -14.58 5.00
N PHE A 8 0.26 -14.10 3.75
CA PHE A 8 -0.99 -13.98 2.99
C PHE A 8 -1.68 -15.34 2.86
N ARG A 9 -0.91 -16.41 2.59
CA ARG A 9 -1.43 -17.77 2.37
C ARG A 9 -1.77 -18.54 3.65
N LEU A 10 -1.53 -17.97 4.83
CA LEU A 10 -1.96 -18.56 6.10
C LEU A 10 -3.47 -18.52 6.31
N TYR A 11 -4.20 -17.75 5.50
CA TYR A 11 -5.61 -17.47 5.70
C TYR A 11 -6.46 -17.92 4.51
N PRO A 12 -7.72 -18.33 4.74
CA PRO A 12 -8.63 -18.76 3.66
C PRO A 12 -9.15 -17.60 2.81
N ILE A 13 -9.13 -16.36 3.33
CA ILE A 13 -9.53 -15.16 2.59
C ILE A 13 -8.31 -14.26 2.43
N GLY A 14 -7.83 -14.13 1.20
CA GLY A 14 -6.75 -13.23 0.85
C GLY A 14 -7.26 -11.82 0.55
N LEU A 15 -6.49 -10.80 0.91
CA LEU A 15 -6.80 -9.38 0.68
C LEU A 15 -5.60 -8.67 0.05
N SER A 16 -5.85 -7.94 -1.02
CA SER A 16 -4.85 -7.09 -1.70
C SER A 16 -5.42 -5.69 -1.90
N SER A 17 -4.61 -4.65 -1.70
CA SER A 17 -4.90 -3.26 -2.04
C SER A 17 -3.63 -2.46 -2.29
N ASP A 18 -3.74 -1.28 -2.89
CA ASP A 18 -2.64 -0.33 -3.06
C ASP A 18 -2.89 1.00 -2.32
N ILE A 19 -1.82 1.65 -1.89
CA ILE A 19 -1.86 3.05 -1.46
C ILE A 19 -1.81 3.95 -2.70
N GLU A 20 -2.85 4.75 -2.92
CA GLU A 20 -2.86 5.70 -4.02
C GLU A 20 -1.71 6.71 -3.89
N LYS A 21 -0.82 6.72 -4.90
CA LYS A 21 0.26 7.71 -5.03
C LYS A 21 1.10 7.82 -3.74
N ALA A 22 1.43 6.69 -3.13
CA ALA A 22 2.04 6.59 -1.80
C ALA A 22 3.19 7.60 -1.57
N PHE A 23 4.17 7.64 -2.47
CA PHE A 23 5.33 8.53 -2.36
C PHE A 23 4.96 10.03 -2.42
N LEU A 24 3.88 10.38 -3.13
CA LEU A 24 3.45 11.78 -3.25
C LEU A 24 2.83 12.32 -1.96
N GLN A 25 2.46 11.47 -1.01
CA GLN A 25 1.97 11.89 0.30
C GLN A 25 3.10 12.46 1.18
N LEU A 26 4.35 12.13 0.87
CA LEU A 26 5.53 12.53 1.66
C LEU A 26 6.14 13.82 1.12
N SER A 27 6.14 14.87 1.93
CA SER A 27 6.79 16.15 1.60
C SER A 27 8.30 16.09 1.80
N ILE A 28 9.02 16.71 0.87
CA ILE A 28 10.45 16.97 1.00
C ILE A 28 10.64 18.37 1.58
N VAL A 29 11.46 18.47 2.63
CA VAL A 29 11.85 19.74 3.23
C VAL A 29 12.52 20.64 2.18
N PRO A 30 12.21 21.94 2.13
CA PRO A 30 12.68 22.84 1.06
C PRO A 30 14.19 22.76 0.77
N GLU A 31 15.00 22.57 1.81
CA GLU A 31 16.46 22.49 1.79
C GLU A 31 16.97 21.29 0.98
N HIS A 32 16.20 20.19 0.91
CA HIS A 32 16.58 18.97 0.21
C HIS A 32 15.98 18.86 -1.21
N ARG A 33 15.04 19.73 -1.59
CA ARG A 33 14.36 19.66 -2.91
C ARG A 33 15.33 19.88 -4.08
N ASP A 34 16.44 20.53 -3.79
CA ASP A 34 17.45 20.87 -4.77
C ASP A 34 18.25 19.64 -5.27
N TYR A 35 18.25 18.55 -4.50
CA TYR A 35 18.79 17.25 -4.92
C TYR A 35 17.83 16.46 -5.83
N LEU A 36 16.57 16.87 -5.92
CA LEU A 36 15.51 16.21 -6.69
C LEU A 36 15.12 17.03 -7.93
N ARG A 37 16.12 17.61 -8.60
CA ARG A 37 15.91 18.37 -9.83
C ARG A 37 15.70 17.43 -11.00
N PHE A 38 14.85 17.84 -11.93
CA PHE A 38 14.73 17.20 -13.23
C PHE A 38 14.61 18.25 -14.34
N PHE A 39 15.09 17.89 -15.52
CA PHE A 39 15.02 18.71 -16.71
C PHE A 39 13.80 18.32 -17.53
N LEU A 40 13.01 19.31 -17.92
CA LEU A 40 11.94 19.16 -18.89
C LEU A 40 12.36 19.90 -20.18
N PRO A 41 12.93 19.18 -21.17
CA PRO A 41 13.25 19.78 -22.45
C PRO A 41 11.96 20.12 -23.19
N THR A 42 11.86 21.34 -23.70
CA THR A 42 10.80 21.77 -24.63
C THR A 42 11.43 22.21 -25.95
N VAL A 43 10.62 22.38 -26.99
CA VAL A 43 11.09 22.81 -28.33
C VAL A 43 11.82 24.16 -28.28
N LYS A 44 11.49 25.02 -27.31
CA LYS A 44 12.07 26.38 -27.19
C LYS A 44 13.18 26.48 -26.15
N GLU A 45 13.03 25.80 -25.02
CA GLU A 45 13.95 25.92 -23.88
C GLU A 45 13.89 24.69 -22.96
N THR A 46 14.93 24.49 -22.16
CA THR A 46 14.94 23.47 -21.10
C THR A 46 14.54 24.10 -19.78
N LYS A 47 13.47 23.59 -19.17
CA LYS A 47 13.01 24.03 -17.83
C LYS A 47 13.55 23.10 -16.75
N ILE A 48 13.95 23.67 -15.62
CA ILE A 48 14.42 22.91 -14.45
C ILE A 48 13.32 22.95 -13.39
N TYR A 49 12.85 21.77 -12.99
CA TYR A 49 11.88 21.59 -11.93
C TYR A 49 12.53 20.90 -10.72
N ARG A 50 11.88 20.99 -9.57
CA ARG A 50 12.29 20.33 -8.32
C ARG A 50 11.09 19.57 -7.77
N HIS A 51 11.27 18.30 -7.43
CA HIS A 51 10.21 17.57 -6.75
C HIS A 51 10.03 18.11 -5.33
N CYS A 52 8.78 18.43 -4.97
CA CYS A 52 8.40 18.80 -3.61
C CYS A 52 8.01 17.60 -2.75
N ARG A 53 7.89 16.42 -3.36
CA ARG A 53 7.46 15.16 -2.75
C ARG A 53 8.48 14.06 -3.04
N VAL A 54 8.46 13.00 -2.25
CA VAL A 54 9.30 11.82 -2.48
C VAL A 54 8.99 11.25 -3.87
N VAL A 55 10.04 10.87 -4.59
CA VAL A 55 9.94 10.37 -5.97
C VAL A 55 10.12 8.86 -5.96
N SER A 56 9.31 8.13 -6.72
CA SER A 56 9.51 6.70 -6.92
C SER A 56 10.81 6.44 -7.71
N GLY A 57 11.52 5.36 -7.38
CA GLY A 57 12.75 4.96 -8.08
C GLY A 57 14.06 5.48 -7.47
N ILE A 58 14.01 6.25 -6.38
CA ILE A 58 15.20 6.58 -5.58
C ILE A 58 15.35 5.53 -4.49
N CYS A 59 16.58 5.04 -4.25
CA CYS A 59 16.85 3.96 -3.30
C CYS A 59 16.28 4.24 -1.90
N SER A 60 16.32 5.48 -1.42
CA SER A 60 15.83 5.87 -0.10
C SER A 60 14.31 6.01 -0.01
N SER A 61 13.59 6.14 -1.12
CA SER A 61 12.15 6.44 -1.12
C SER A 61 11.33 5.34 -0.48
N GLN A 62 11.69 4.08 -0.72
CA GLN A 62 11.01 2.92 -0.14
C GLN A 62 11.13 2.91 1.39
N PHE A 63 12.34 3.18 1.91
CA PHE A 63 12.58 3.31 3.34
C PHE A 63 11.78 4.47 3.94
N GLN A 64 11.77 5.64 3.29
CA GLN A 64 11.01 6.81 3.75
C GLN A 64 9.51 6.51 3.84
N LEU A 65 8.95 5.81 2.85
CA LEU A 65 7.55 5.39 2.88
C LEU A 65 7.28 4.41 4.02
N SER A 66 8.09 3.37 4.16
CA SER A 66 7.95 2.39 5.25
C SER A 66 8.01 3.07 6.61
N ALA A 67 9.03 3.91 6.86
CA ALA A 67 9.21 4.60 8.13
C ALA A 67 8.03 5.52 8.48
N CYS A 68 7.44 6.21 7.49
CA CYS A 68 6.25 7.03 7.72
C CYS A 68 5.00 6.20 8.04
N ILE A 69 4.84 5.05 7.37
CA ILE A 69 3.74 4.11 7.66
C ILE A 69 3.93 3.51 9.06
N ASP A 70 5.13 3.02 9.39
CA ASP A 70 5.43 2.45 10.70
C ASP A 70 5.17 3.46 11.82
N HIS A 71 5.64 4.70 11.64
CA HIS A 71 5.38 5.78 12.58
C HIS A 71 3.88 6.06 12.76
N LEU A 72 3.10 6.07 11.66
CA LEU A 72 1.64 6.23 11.73
C LEU A 72 0.99 5.09 12.52
N LEU A 73 1.37 3.85 12.25
CA LEU A 73 0.79 2.67 12.89
C LEU A 73 1.17 2.59 14.38
N GLU A 74 2.38 2.98 14.76
CA GLU A 74 2.84 3.03 16.16
C GLU A 74 2.15 4.12 16.99
N ASN A 75 1.77 5.22 16.36
CA ASN A 75 1.11 6.35 17.03
C ASN A 75 -0.41 6.33 16.86
N SER A 76 -0.97 5.22 16.38
CA SER A 76 -2.40 5.05 16.22
C SER A 76 -3.09 4.74 17.55
N PRO A 77 -4.35 5.19 17.75
CA PRO A 77 -5.08 4.90 18.99
C PRO A 77 -5.30 3.39 19.22
N ALA A 78 -5.27 2.96 20.48
CA ALA A 78 -5.39 1.56 20.90
C ALA A 78 -6.61 0.79 20.31
N ARG A 79 -7.68 1.51 19.95
CA ARG A 79 -8.86 0.91 19.29
C ARG A 79 -8.56 0.26 17.93
N PHE A 80 -7.39 0.54 17.35
CA PHE A 80 -6.90 -0.04 16.09
C PHE A 80 -5.76 -1.05 16.31
N ASP A 81 -5.43 -1.45 17.54
CA ASP A 81 -4.29 -2.33 17.80
C ASP A 81 -4.36 -3.63 17.00
N ASP A 82 -5.54 -4.22 16.89
CA ASP A 82 -5.78 -5.43 16.10
C ASP A 82 -5.37 -5.27 14.62
N VAL A 83 -5.72 -4.14 14.01
CA VAL A 83 -5.46 -3.87 12.59
C VAL A 83 -4.08 -3.30 12.35
N THR A 84 -3.57 -2.44 13.23
CA THR A 84 -2.24 -1.82 13.09
C THR A 84 -1.14 -2.87 13.20
N GLN A 85 -1.24 -3.83 14.13
CA GLN A 85 -0.27 -4.93 14.23
C GLN A 85 -0.25 -5.78 12.97
N LYS A 86 -1.42 -6.04 12.37
CA LYS A 86 -1.50 -6.78 11.10
C LYS A 86 -0.95 -5.96 9.93
N LEU A 87 -1.28 -4.67 9.85
CA LEU A 87 -0.80 -3.76 8.80
C LEU A 87 0.73 -3.64 8.77
N LYS A 88 1.40 -3.61 9.93
CA LYS A 88 2.87 -3.59 10.02
C LYS A 88 3.55 -4.71 9.23
N HIS A 89 2.87 -5.85 9.09
CA HIS A 89 3.39 -7.02 8.37
C HIS A 89 2.74 -7.23 7.00
N SER A 90 1.86 -6.32 6.58
CA SER A 90 1.05 -6.46 5.37
C SER A 90 1.54 -5.58 4.21
N PHE A 91 2.54 -4.72 4.39
CA PHE A 91 3.02 -3.87 3.30
C PHE A 91 4.22 -4.46 2.55
N TYR A 92 4.13 -4.43 1.22
CA TYR A 92 5.27 -4.51 0.31
C TYR A 92 5.32 -3.23 -0.52
N VAL A 93 6.22 -2.32 -0.12
CA VAL A 93 6.29 -0.95 -0.64
C VAL A 93 4.94 -0.24 -0.46
N ASP A 94 4.15 -0.06 -1.52
CA ASP A 94 2.84 0.60 -1.54
C ASP A 94 1.67 -0.38 -1.61
N ASN A 95 1.92 -1.69 -1.74
CA ASN A 95 0.88 -2.71 -1.78
C ASN A 95 0.63 -3.28 -0.38
N CYS A 96 -0.63 -3.30 0.06
CA CYS A 96 -1.07 -4.00 1.25
C CYS A 96 -1.61 -5.38 0.87
N VAL A 97 -0.97 -6.43 1.37
CA VAL A 97 -1.24 -7.84 1.07
C VAL A 97 -1.33 -8.60 2.39
N THR A 98 -2.50 -9.17 2.69
CA THR A 98 -2.77 -9.88 3.94
C THR A 98 -3.88 -10.92 3.75
N GLY A 99 -4.28 -11.61 4.82
CA GLY A 99 -5.47 -12.47 4.76
C GLY A 99 -6.21 -12.54 6.08
N VAL A 100 -7.45 -13.01 6.08
CA VAL A 100 -8.36 -13.08 7.24
C VAL A 100 -9.13 -14.40 7.27
N SER A 101 -9.70 -14.73 8.42
CA SER A 101 -10.31 -16.05 8.66
C SER A 101 -11.74 -16.16 8.11
N ASP A 102 -12.47 -15.04 8.07
CA ASP A 102 -13.86 -14.99 7.63
C ASP A 102 -14.27 -13.60 7.08
N ILE A 103 -15.49 -13.52 6.55
CA ILE A 103 -16.04 -12.33 5.88
C ILE A 103 -16.25 -11.18 6.87
N GLN A 104 -16.54 -11.47 8.15
CA GLN A 104 -16.72 -10.43 9.16
C GLN A 104 -15.37 -9.78 9.51
N GLU A 105 -14.31 -10.59 9.64
CA GLU A 105 -12.95 -10.10 9.77
C GLU A 105 -12.50 -9.30 8.54
N GLN A 106 -12.88 -9.74 7.33
CA GLN A 106 -12.60 -9.00 6.08
C GLN A 106 -13.15 -7.57 6.14
N GLU A 107 -14.44 -7.41 6.43
CA GLU A 107 -15.07 -6.09 6.46
C GLU A 107 -14.48 -5.23 7.59
N ASN A 108 -14.32 -5.81 8.78
CA ASN A 108 -13.74 -5.10 9.94
C ASN A 108 -12.31 -4.63 9.67
N PHE A 109 -11.47 -5.49 9.08
CA PHE A 109 -10.10 -5.16 8.74
C PHE A 109 -10.04 -4.02 7.73
N ILE A 110 -10.78 -4.13 6.61
CA ILE A 110 -10.76 -3.12 5.54
C ILE A 110 -11.22 -1.76 6.06
N VAL A 111 -12.32 -1.70 6.81
CA VAL A 111 -12.86 -0.43 7.33
C VAL A 111 -11.87 0.25 8.26
N LYS A 112 -11.33 -0.48 9.23
CA LYS A 112 -10.34 0.05 10.17
C LYS A 112 -9.01 0.40 9.48
N ALA A 113 -8.58 -0.37 8.49
CA ALA A 113 -7.36 -0.12 7.73
C ALA A 113 -7.49 1.19 6.93
N ILE A 114 -8.63 1.41 6.27
CA ILE A 114 -8.91 2.68 5.59
C ILE A 114 -8.91 3.84 6.60
N GLU A 115 -9.58 3.69 7.75
CA GLU A 115 -9.66 4.76 8.76
C GLU A 115 -8.28 5.13 9.34
N VAL A 116 -7.45 4.13 9.67
CA VAL A 116 -6.14 4.39 10.27
C VAL A 116 -5.16 4.98 9.25
N MET A 117 -5.13 4.45 8.02
CA MET A 117 -4.22 4.93 6.98
C MET A 117 -4.60 6.32 6.46
N ALA A 118 -5.89 6.65 6.44
CA ALA A 118 -6.38 7.99 6.07
C ALA A 118 -5.82 9.10 6.99
N LYS A 119 -5.49 8.79 8.26
CA LYS A 119 -4.86 9.76 9.18
C LYS A 119 -3.46 10.19 8.71
N GLY A 120 -2.77 9.35 7.96
CA GLY A 120 -1.49 9.67 7.32
C GLY A 120 -1.63 10.13 5.87
N CYS A 121 -2.84 10.47 5.41
CA CYS A 121 -3.15 10.76 4.00
C CYS A 121 -2.89 9.59 3.04
N PHE A 122 -2.77 8.37 3.55
CA PHE A 122 -2.58 7.17 2.74
C PHE A 122 -3.94 6.57 2.39
N ASN A 123 -4.40 6.85 1.17
CA ASN A 123 -5.66 6.31 0.64
C ASN A 123 -5.46 4.85 0.19
N LEU A 124 -5.87 3.88 1.01
CA LEU A 124 -5.95 2.47 0.61
C LEU A 124 -7.15 2.23 -0.30
N ARG A 125 -6.92 1.64 -1.46
CA ARG A 125 -7.95 1.45 -2.50
C ARG A 125 -7.73 0.18 -3.30
N GLY A 126 -8.65 -0.07 -4.24
CA GLY A 126 -8.51 -1.17 -5.19
C GLY A 126 -8.51 -2.53 -4.50
N TRP A 127 -9.32 -2.69 -3.44
CA TRP A 127 -9.34 -3.93 -2.69
C TRP A 127 -9.79 -5.09 -3.58
N GLU A 128 -9.01 -6.16 -3.60
CA GLU A 128 -9.29 -7.41 -4.29
C GLU A 128 -9.21 -8.56 -3.28
N SER A 129 -10.07 -9.56 -3.44
CA SER A 129 -10.19 -10.70 -2.52
C SER A 129 -10.64 -11.95 -3.27
N ASN A 130 -10.41 -13.15 -2.75
CA ASN A 130 -11.07 -14.37 -3.25
C ASN A 130 -12.51 -14.52 -2.74
N PHE A 131 -12.98 -13.60 -1.89
CA PHE A 131 -14.37 -13.53 -1.44
C PHE A 131 -15.00 -12.16 -1.73
N PRO A 132 -16.29 -12.12 -2.10
CA PRO A 132 -16.99 -10.85 -2.31
C PRO A 132 -17.15 -10.07 -1.01
N GLY A 133 -17.29 -8.76 -1.12
CA GLY A 133 -17.49 -7.88 0.03
C GLY A 133 -17.80 -6.45 -0.40
N ARG A 134 -18.33 -5.65 0.52
CA ARG A 134 -18.77 -4.27 0.25
C ARG A 134 -17.69 -3.38 -0.39
N TYR A 135 -16.45 -3.55 0.04
CA TYR A 135 -15.30 -2.75 -0.40
C TYR A 135 -14.47 -3.45 -1.48
N ILE A 136 -14.81 -4.68 -1.84
CA ILE A 136 -14.06 -5.49 -2.80
C ILE A 136 -14.46 -5.10 -4.22
N SER A 137 -13.47 -4.64 -4.99
CA SER A 137 -13.62 -4.23 -6.38
C SER A 137 -13.60 -5.42 -7.34
N ARG A 138 -12.86 -6.48 -7.00
CA ARG A 138 -12.79 -7.73 -7.75
C ARG A 138 -12.73 -8.93 -6.80
N SER A 139 -13.61 -9.90 -7.04
CA SER A 139 -13.68 -11.14 -6.25
C SER A 139 -13.69 -12.44 -7.06
N SER A 140 -13.37 -12.38 -8.35
CA SER A 140 -13.39 -13.54 -9.27
C SER A 140 -12.42 -13.32 -10.43
N GLY A 141 -11.97 -14.40 -11.06
CA GLY A 141 -11.00 -14.36 -12.16
C GLY A 141 -9.55 -14.27 -11.67
N VAL A 142 -8.67 -13.71 -12.51
CA VAL A 142 -7.23 -13.62 -12.23
C VAL A 142 -6.81 -12.17 -12.01
N THR A 143 -6.02 -11.92 -10.96
CA THR A 143 -5.39 -10.62 -10.70
C THR A 143 -3.87 -10.73 -10.52
N SER A 144 -3.17 -9.61 -10.57
CA SER A 144 -1.74 -9.52 -10.28
C SER A 144 -1.52 -9.23 -8.80
N LEU A 145 -0.73 -10.07 -8.13
CA LEU A 145 -0.34 -9.91 -6.73
C LEU A 145 1.19 -9.87 -6.65
N LEU A 146 1.76 -8.68 -6.46
CA LEU A 146 3.22 -8.47 -6.35
C LEU A 146 4.03 -9.08 -7.52
N GLY A 147 3.45 -9.10 -8.72
CA GLY A 147 4.06 -9.68 -9.93
C GLY A 147 3.76 -11.16 -10.17
N LEU A 148 3.02 -11.82 -9.27
CA LEU A 148 2.48 -13.17 -9.44
C LEU A 148 1.03 -13.11 -9.95
N LEU A 149 0.55 -14.17 -10.60
CA LEU A 149 -0.86 -14.28 -10.98
C LEU A 149 -1.62 -14.98 -9.85
N TRP A 150 -2.63 -14.31 -9.31
CA TRP A 150 -3.54 -14.88 -8.31
C TRP A 150 -4.89 -15.20 -8.95
N ASP A 151 -5.21 -16.48 -9.01
CA ASP A 151 -6.52 -17.03 -9.40
C ASP A 151 -7.46 -16.92 -8.19
N LEU A 152 -8.39 -15.96 -8.22
CA LEU A 152 -9.31 -15.66 -7.11
C LEU A 152 -10.35 -16.77 -6.92
N ASP A 153 -10.74 -17.46 -7.99
CA ASP A 153 -11.76 -18.50 -7.93
C ASP A 153 -11.22 -19.81 -7.32
N LYS A 154 -9.94 -20.12 -7.60
CA LYS A 154 -9.25 -21.31 -7.06
C LYS A 154 -8.38 -21.03 -5.85
N ASP A 155 -8.27 -19.76 -5.48
CA ASP A 155 -7.33 -19.22 -4.51
C ASP A 155 -5.89 -19.76 -4.68
N ALA A 156 -5.35 -19.65 -5.90
CA ALA A 156 -4.05 -20.20 -6.26
C ALA A 156 -3.10 -19.15 -6.86
N LEU A 157 -1.84 -19.12 -6.42
CA LEU A 157 -0.77 -18.31 -7.03
C LEU A 157 -0.04 -19.09 -8.12
N LYS A 158 0.24 -18.43 -9.24
CA LYS A 158 0.97 -18.95 -10.40
C LYS A 158 2.08 -17.99 -10.81
#